data_AF-G7YLA5-F1
#
_entry.id   AF-G7YLA5-F1
#
_cell.length_a   1.000
_cell.length_b   1.000
_cell.length_c   1.000
_cell.angle_alpha   90.00
_cell.angle_beta   90.00
_cell.angle_gamma   90.00
#
_symmetry.space_group_name_H-M   'P 1'
#
loop_
_entity.id
_entity.type
_entity.pdbx_description
1 polymer ?
#
loop_
_entity_poly.entity_id
_entity_poly.type
_entity_poly.pdbx_seq_one_letter_code
_entity_poly.pdbx_strand_id
1 'polypeptide(L)'
;MMKNCGSPVFEEVATPEFMQILSALTTVLTCIQNWAFVFKDKPEYSAIQDTYEELRNKGYTFPEFSENDAMFSVVCAPNWKEESSCHRCKVAFTTFRRRVGPLLKTVDVFISGVSHPSEVCCVP
;
A
#
# COMPACT_ATOMS: atom_id res chain seq x y z
N MET A 1 -28.48 -3.57 22.82
CA MET A 1 -29.15 -4.86 22.54
C MET A 1 -28.89 -5.92 23.61
N MET A 2 -27.66 -6.12 24.09
CA MET A 2 -27.31 -7.25 24.98
C MET A 2 -27.99 -7.30 26.37
N LYS A 3 -28.58 -6.21 26.87
CA LYS A 3 -29.21 -6.19 28.20
C LYS A 3 -30.56 -6.92 28.28
N ASN A 4 -31.18 -7.27 27.14
CA ASN A 4 -32.55 -7.80 27.09
C ASN A 4 -32.68 -9.24 26.59
N CYS A 5 -31.59 -9.91 26.17
CA CYS A 5 -31.69 -11.14 25.38
C CYS A 5 -31.29 -12.44 26.12
N GLY A 6 -30.92 -12.38 27.39
CA GLY A 6 -30.61 -13.58 28.21
C GLY A 6 -29.35 -14.35 27.76
N SER A 7 -29.08 -15.46 28.46
CA SER A 7 -27.86 -16.29 28.30
C SER A 7 -27.51 -16.76 26.87
N PRO A 8 -28.47 -17.18 26.04
CA PRO A 8 -28.18 -17.74 24.71
C PRO A 8 -27.50 -16.74 23.76
N VAL A 9 -27.83 -15.45 23.87
CA VAL A 9 -27.18 -14.42 23.04
C VAL A 9 -25.75 -14.17 23.48
N PHE A 10 -25.42 -14.38 24.76
CA PHE A 10 -24.04 -14.30 25.22
C PHE A 10 -23.20 -15.47 24.67
N GLU A 11 -23.76 -16.67 24.56
CA GLU A 11 -23.05 -17.84 24.03
C GLU A 11 -22.70 -17.68 22.54
N GLU A 12 -23.58 -17.09 21.74
CA GLU A 12 -23.33 -16.82 20.31
C GLU A 12 -22.27 -15.71 20.10
N VAL A 13 -22.32 -14.65 20.92
CA VAL A 13 -21.42 -13.49 20.80
C VAL A 13 -20.05 -13.74 21.43
N ALA A 14 -19.97 -14.58 22.46
CA ALA A 14 -18.71 -14.94 23.12
C ALA A 14 -17.99 -16.11 22.44
N THR A 15 -18.26 -16.36 21.16
CA THR A 15 -17.54 -17.37 20.37
C THR A 15 -16.10 -16.92 20.07
N PRO A 16 -15.12 -17.84 20.04
CA PRO A 16 -13.74 -17.52 19.68
C PRO A 16 -13.62 -16.81 18.32
N GLU A 17 -14.41 -17.23 17.34
CA GLU A 17 -14.45 -16.66 15.99
C GLU A 17 -14.90 -15.21 16.01
N PHE A 18 -15.96 -14.90 16.77
CA PHE A 18 -16.45 -13.53 16.90
C PHE A 18 -15.47 -12.62 17.65
N MET A 19 -14.87 -13.13 18.73
CA MET A 19 -13.85 -12.40 19.48
C MET A 19 -12.59 -12.15 18.66
N GLN A 20 -12.24 -13.05 17.73
CA GLN A 20 -11.16 -12.81 16.75
C GLN A 20 -11.50 -11.66 15.80
N ILE A 21 -12.74 -11.59 15.28
CA ILE A 21 -13.19 -10.45 14.46
C ILE A 21 -13.05 -9.13 15.23
N LEU A 22 -13.45 -9.11 16.50
CA LEU A 22 -13.28 -7.93 17.36
C LEU A 22 -11.80 -7.61 17.63
N SER A 23 -10.95 -8.62 17.81
CA SER A 23 -9.51 -8.41 18.01
C SER A 23 -8.84 -7.77 16.78
N ALA A 24 -9.37 -8.04 15.58
CA ALA A 24 -8.90 -7.46 14.34
C ALA A 24 -9.18 -5.94 14.23
N LEU A 25 -9.97 -5.34 15.13
CA LEU A 25 -10.15 -3.88 15.16
C LEU A 25 -8.82 -3.13 15.36
N THR A 26 -7.85 -3.73 16.07
CA THR A 26 -6.49 -3.18 16.19
C THR A 26 -5.78 -3.15 14.85
N THR A 27 -5.94 -4.19 14.03
CA THR A 27 -5.36 -4.27 12.68
C THR A 27 -5.97 -3.24 11.72
N VAL A 28 -7.25 -2.89 11.91
CA VAL A 28 -7.92 -1.83 11.13
C VAL A 28 -7.31 -0.47 11.44
N LEU A 29 -7.03 -0.16 12.71
CA LEU A 29 -6.35 1.08 13.10
C LEU A 29 -4.94 1.17 12.50
N THR A 30 -4.17 0.07 12.53
CA THR A 30 -2.87 0.00 11.87
C THR A 30 -2.97 0.29 10.37
N CYS A 31 -3.98 -0.29 9.71
CA CYS A 31 -4.19 -0.10 8.27
C CYS A 31 -4.47 1.38 7.93
N ILE A 32 -5.38 2.02 8.68
CA ILE A 32 -5.71 3.43 8.50
C ILE A 32 -4.48 4.32 8.72
N GLN A 33 -3.69 4.05 9.75
CA GLN A 33 -2.45 4.78 10.05
C GLN A 33 -1.41 4.65 8.92
N ASN A 34 -1.23 3.44 8.39
CA ASN A 34 -0.30 3.19 7.28
C ASN A 34 -0.75 3.92 6.01
N TRP A 35 -2.04 3.87 5.68
CA TRP A 35 -2.57 4.60 4.51
C TRP A 35 -2.52 6.11 4.68
N ALA A 36 -2.81 6.63 5.88
CA ALA A 36 -2.62 8.03 6.19
C ALA A 36 -1.16 8.44 5.94
N PHE A 37 -0.19 7.66 6.39
CA PHE A 37 1.22 7.97 6.09
C PHE A 37 1.53 7.96 4.58
N VAL A 38 1.09 6.91 3.86
CA VAL A 38 1.39 6.73 2.43
C VAL A 38 0.77 7.81 1.54
N PHE A 39 -0.42 8.30 1.89
CA PHE A 39 -1.20 9.22 1.06
C PHE A 39 -1.21 10.67 1.55
N LYS A 40 -0.36 11.04 2.52
CA LYS A 40 -0.33 12.39 3.12
C LYS A 40 -0.18 13.57 2.15
N ASP A 41 0.53 13.37 1.04
CA ASP A 41 0.79 14.42 0.06
C ASP A 41 -0.17 14.37 -1.15
N LYS A 42 -1.22 13.53 -1.08
CA LYS A 42 -2.16 13.29 -2.17
C LYS A 42 -3.54 13.84 -1.82
N PRO A 43 -3.90 15.06 -2.29
CA PRO A 43 -5.17 15.69 -1.92
C PRO A 43 -6.40 14.90 -2.39
N GLU A 44 -6.25 14.08 -3.44
CA GLU A 44 -7.28 13.15 -3.93
C GLU A 44 -7.69 12.07 -2.91
N TYR A 45 -6.87 11.83 -1.89
CA TYR A 45 -7.10 10.85 -0.82
C TYR A 45 -7.28 11.50 0.56
N SER A 46 -7.68 12.77 0.63
CA SER A 46 -7.83 13.51 1.90
C SER A 46 -8.74 12.81 2.92
N ALA A 47 -9.77 12.09 2.45
CA ALA A 47 -10.69 11.34 3.31
C ALA A 47 -9.98 10.33 4.24
N ILE A 48 -8.83 9.78 3.82
CA ILE A 48 -8.02 8.88 4.65
C ILE A 48 -7.41 9.64 5.83
N GLN A 49 -6.91 10.85 5.59
CA GLN A 49 -6.36 11.71 6.65
C GLN A 49 -7.44 12.18 7.60
N ASP A 50 -8.57 12.64 7.07
CA ASP A 50 -9.70 13.08 7.87
C ASP A 50 -10.17 11.98 8.81
N THR A 51 -10.24 10.74 8.32
CA THR A 51 -10.61 9.56 9.11
C THR A 51 -9.56 9.25 10.19
N TYR A 52 -8.27 9.30 9.85
CA TYR A 52 -7.18 9.06 10.80
C TYR A 52 -7.19 10.08 11.95
N GLU A 53 -7.34 11.37 11.62
CA GLU A 53 -7.43 12.45 12.61
C GLU A 53 -8.70 12.36 13.45
N GLU A 54 -9.86 12.07 12.84
CA GLU A 54 -11.12 11.88 13.56
C GLU A 54 -11.01 10.76 14.61
N LEU A 55 -10.42 9.62 14.25
CA LEU A 55 -10.21 8.51 15.18
C LEU A 55 -9.23 8.90 16.29
N ARG A 56 -8.15 9.61 15.97
CA ARG A 56 -7.22 10.12 16.99
C ARG A 56 -7.92 11.08 17.96
N ASN A 57 -8.77 11.96 17.46
CA ASN A 57 -9.55 12.92 18.24
C ASN A 57 -10.62 12.24 19.12
N LYS A 58 -11.18 11.12 18.67
CA LYS A 58 -12.07 10.27 19.47
C LYS A 58 -11.35 9.50 20.58
N GLY A 59 -10.02 9.58 20.66
CA GLY A 59 -9.21 8.94 21.68
C GLY A 59 -8.82 7.50 21.37
N TYR A 60 -8.92 7.06 20.10
CA TYR A 60 -8.40 5.75 19.72
C TYR A 60 -6.87 5.77 19.77
N THR A 61 -6.29 4.79 20.49
CA THR A 61 -4.84 4.61 20.57
C THR A 61 -4.36 3.83 19.36
N PHE A 62 -3.58 4.50 18.52
CA PHE A 62 -2.88 3.86 17.41
C PHE A 62 -1.60 3.17 17.90
N PRO A 63 -1.19 2.06 17.28
CA PRO A 63 0.06 1.40 17.59
C PRO A 63 1.28 2.26 17.23
N GLU A 64 2.46 1.83 17.69
CA GLU A 64 3.72 2.44 17.30
C GLU A 64 3.88 2.38 15.77
N PHE A 65 4.24 3.52 15.19
CA PHE A 65 4.36 3.65 13.74
C PHE A 65 5.73 3.15 13.26
N SER A 66 5.72 2.32 12.21
CA SER A 66 6.90 1.86 11.51
C SER A 66 6.76 2.19 10.02
N GLU A 67 7.69 2.98 9.47
CA GLU A 67 7.70 3.29 8.03
C GLU A 67 7.81 2.00 7.20
N ASN A 68 8.52 1.00 7.70
CA ASN A 68 8.67 -0.30 7.04
C ASN A 68 7.34 -1.07 6.95
N ASP A 69 6.43 -0.89 7.92
CA ASP A 69 5.11 -1.54 7.92
C ASP A 69 4.11 -0.79 7.02
N ALA A 70 4.34 0.50 6.81
CA ALA A 70 3.57 1.34 5.88
C ALA A 70 4.03 1.20 4.41
N MET A 71 5.23 0.67 4.21
CA MET A 71 5.79 0.37 2.90
C MET A 71 5.09 -0.86 2.28
N PHE A 72 4.18 -0.63 1.34
CA PHE A 72 3.62 -1.73 0.53
C PHE A 72 4.61 -2.13 -0.57
N SER A 73 5.01 -3.39 -0.61
CA SER A 73 5.67 -3.97 -1.79
C SER A 73 4.62 -4.22 -2.87
N VAL A 74 4.36 -3.23 -3.72
CA VAL A 74 3.49 -3.41 -4.88
C VAL A 74 4.37 -3.63 -6.10
N VAL A 75 4.30 -4.83 -6.69
CA VAL A 75 4.91 -5.11 -7.99
C VAL A 75 4.02 -4.48 -9.06
N CYS A 76 4.12 -3.16 -9.24
CA CYS A 76 3.60 -2.50 -10.43
C CYS A 76 4.74 -2.44 -11.44
N ALA A 77 4.61 -3.17 -12.55
CA ALA A 77 5.49 -2.95 -13.70
C ALA A 77 5.43 -1.46 -14.08
N PRO A 78 6.56 -0.76 -14.21
CA PRO A 78 6.54 0.65 -14.53
C PRO A 78 5.83 0.95 -15.85
N ASN A 79 5.31 2.16 -16.01
CA ASN A 79 4.84 2.61 -17.32
C ASN A 79 6.03 2.65 -18.30
N TRP A 80 5.93 1.86 -19.38
CA TRP A 80 6.97 1.79 -20.39
C TRP A 80 7.01 3.09 -21.16
N LYS A 81 8.12 3.82 -21.10
CA LYS A 81 8.35 4.95 -21.99
C LYS A 81 8.99 4.44 -23.27
N GLU A 82 8.36 4.71 -24.41
CA GLU A 82 8.94 4.39 -25.72
C GLU A 82 10.08 5.35 -26.05
N GLU A 83 11.28 5.07 -25.54
CA GLU A 83 12.47 5.84 -25.90
C GLU A 83 13.11 5.27 -27.18
N SER A 84 13.54 6.13 -28.10
CA SER A 84 14.21 5.73 -29.35
C SER A 84 15.67 5.29 -29.14
N SER A 85 16.22 5.54 -27.95
CA SER A 85 17.58 5.21 -27.54
C SER A 85 17.63 4.48 -26.20
N CYS A 86 18.70 3.73 -25.99
CA CYS A 86 18.97 3.05 -24.72
C CYS A 86 19.18 4.04 -23.57
N HIS A 87 18.59 3.78 -22.41
CA HIS A 87 18.75 4.64 -21.25
C HIS A 87 20.20 4.67 -20.76
N ARG A 88 20.88 3.52 -20.80
CA ARG A 88 22.25 3.34 -20.30
C ARG A 88 23.34 3.81 -21.26
N CYS A 89 23.27 3.38 -22.53
CA CYS A 89 24.32 3.68 -23.51
C CYS A 89 23.98 4.80 -24.49
N LYS A 90 22.76 5.37 -24.41
CA LYS A 90 22.26 6.46 -25.26
C LYS A 90 22.27 6.20 -26.77
N VAL A 91 22.53 4.97 -27.21
CA VAL A 91 22.51 4.63 -28.64
C VAL A 91 21.10 4.29 -29.10
N ALA A 92 20.77 4.71 -30.33
CA ALA A 92 19.51 4.43 -30.99
C ALA A 92 19.27 2.92 -31.18
N PHE A 93 18.01 2.50 -31.02
CA PHE A 93 17.57 1.15 -31.33
C PHE A 93 17.43 0.96 -32.85
N THR A 94 17.78 -0.24 -33.33
CA THR A 94 17.73 -0.60 -34.75
C THR A 94 17.26 -2.05 -34.91
N THR A 95 17.05 -2.52 -36.14
CA THR A 95 16.61 -3.90 -36.43
C THR A 95 17.50 -4.97 -35.79
N PHE A 96 18.81 -4.69 -35.69
CA PHE A 96 19.83 -5.56 -35.10
C PHE A 96 20.11 -5.26 -33.63
N ARG A 97 19.60 -4.13 -33.10
CA ARG A 97 19.77 -3.69 -31.71
C ARG A 97 18.41 -3.44 -31.09
N ARG A 98 17.82 -4.50 -30.55
CA ARG A 98 16.45 -4.52 -30.07
C ARG A 98 16.36 -4.05 -28.61
N ARG A 99 15.18 -3.54 -28.27
CA ARG A 99 14.82 -3.12 -26.91
C ARG A 99 14.54 -4.36 -26.07
N VAL A 100 15.03 -4.40 -24.84
CA VAL A 100 14.58 -5.35 -23.81
C VAL A 100 14.03 -4.55 -22.64
N GLY A 101 12.87 -4.99 -22.14
CA GLY A 101 12.22 -4.37 -20.98
C GLY A 101 13.11 -4.41 -19.73
N PRO A 102 12.77 -3.65 -18.69
CA PRO A 102 13.49 -3.73 -17.42
C PRO A 102 13.56 -5.18 -16.93
N LEU A 103 14.74 -5.61 -16.48
CA LEU A 103 14.80 -6.73 -15.54
C LEU A 103 14.04 -6.28 -14.28
N LEU A 104 13.24 -7.14 -13.66
CA LEU A 104 12.58 -6.94 -12.36
C LEU A 104 13.64 -6.81 -11.24
N LYS A 105 14.54 -5.84 -11.35
CA LYS A 105 15.76 -5.75 -10.54
C LYS A 105 15.60 -4.92 -9.27
N THR A 106 14.42 -4.42 -9.01
CA THR A 106 14.16 -3.76 -7.74
C THR A 106 12.76 -4.15 -7.31
N VAL A 107 12.66 -4.71 -6.10
CA VAL A 107 11.43 -4.65 -5.33
C VAL A 107 11.24 -3.15 -5.07
N ASP A 108 10.63 -2.44 -6.01
CA ASP A 108 10.36 -1.02 -5.84
C ASP A 108 9.32 -0.91 -4.72
N VAL A 109 9.78 -0.42 -3.57
CA VAL A 109 8.94 -0.19 -2.42
C VAL A 109 8.23 1.13 -2.64
N PHE A 110 6.92 1.05 -2.94
CA PHE A 110 6.13 2.21 -3.30
C PHE A 110 5.54 2.88 -2.07
N ILE A 111 5.99 4.10 -1.78
CA ILE A 111 5.20 5.07 -1.04
C ILE A 111 4.56 5.98 -2.09
N SER A 112 3.25 5.91 -2.25
CA SER A 112 2.46 6.91 -3.00
C SER A 112 2.56 6.93 -4.54
N GLY A 113 2.45 5.78 -5.20
CA GLY A 113 2.05 5.70 -6.62
C GLY A 113 2.97 6.39 -7.64
N VAL A 114 4.22 6.72 -7.30
CA VAL A 114 5.19 7.31 -8.24
C VAL A 114 5.91 6.20 -8.99
N SER A 115 5.34 5.73 -10.10
CA SER A 115 6.02 4.78 -10.98
C SER A 115 7.26 5.44 -11.55
N HIS A 116 8.44 5.09 -11.05
CA HIS A 116 9.69 5.50 -11.68
C HIS A 116 9.78 4.82 -13.04
N PRO A 117 10.05 5.54 -14.14
CA PRO A 117 10.12 4.93 -15.46
C PRO A 117 11.20 3.85 -15.47
N SER A 118 10.81 2.64 -15.88
CA SER A 118 11.73 1.52 -16.06
C SER A 118 12.84 1.85 -17.04
N GLU A 119 14.10 1.59 -16.67
CA GLU A 119 15.23 1.74 -17.59
C GLU A 119 15.21 0.67 -18.70
N VAL A 120 15.28 1.10 -19.96
CA VAL A 120 15.42 0.20 -21.13
C VAL A 120 16.90 0.04 -21.50
N CYS A 121 17.34 -1.20 -21.70
CA CYS A 121 18.73 -1.54 -22.05
C CYS A 121 18.84 -2.22 -23.43
N CYS A 122 20.02 -2.08 -24.06
CA CYS A 122 20.39 -2.87 -25.24
C CYS A 122 20.93 -4.23 -24.84
N VAL A 123 20.63 -5.25 -25.63
CA VAL A 123 21.36 -6.53 -25.64
C VAL A 123 22.36 -6.50 -26.82
N PRO A 124 23.58 -7.07 -26.67
CA PRO A 124 24.52 -7.25 -27.77
C PRO A 124 23.95 -8.09 -28.92
#